data_AF-A0A8T6LEZ2-F1
#
_entry.id   AF-A0A8T6LEZ2-F1
#
_cell.length_a   1.000
_cell.length_b   1.000
_cell.length_c   1.000
_cell.angle_alpha   90.00
_cell.angle_beta   90.00
_cell.angle_gamma   90.00
#
_symmetry.space_group_name_H-M   'P 1'
#
loop_
_entity.id
_entity.type
_entity.pdbx_description
1 polymer ?
#
loop_
_entity_poly.entity_id
_entity_poly.type
_entity_poly.pdbx_seq_one_letter_code
_entity_poly.pdbx_strand_id
1 'polypeptide(L)'
;MRGYDETTITPAGFFDRGSGSGILEGERLGNAFLSMTVEYAIRFNDNLSLGFFYDAGNVWVSAAEFTPTRLFRGAGVGAQLVTPFGPLGLDYAYGFDKTNPGWQLHFRMGPGF
;
A
#
# COMPACT_ATOMS: atom_id res chain seq x y z
N MET A 1 -0.98 0.47 1.91
CA MET A 1 -1.19 -0.13 0.58
C MET A 1 0.01 0.19 -0.28
N ARG A 2 0.57 -0.80 -0.98
CA ARG A 2 1.75 -0.55 -1.81
C ARG A 2 1.40 0.41 -2.94
N GLY A 3 2.37 1.22 -3.33
CA GLY A 3 2.17 2.26 -4.34
C GLY A 3 1.57 3.54 -3.78
N TYR A 4 1.30 3.63 -2.48
CA TYR A 4 0.92 4.84 -1.76
C TYR A 4 1.86 5.02 -0.57
N ASP A 5 2.18 6.27 -0.21
CA ASP A 5 2.93 6.52 1.01
C ASP A 5 2.05 6.23 2.23
N GLU A 6 2.71 5.91 3.34
CA GLU A 6 2.03 5.67 4.60
C GLU A 6 1.11 6.84 4.93
N THR A 7 -0.08 6.52 5.45
CA THR A 7 -1.08 7.48 5.91
C THR A 7 -1.65 8.42 4.82
N THR A 8 -1.31 8.26 3.53
CA THR A 8 -1.83 9.14 2.46
C THR A 8 -3.27 8.87 2.04
N ILE A 9 -3.77 7.67 2.32
CA ILE A 9 -5.18 7.31 2.13
C ILE A 9 -5.91 7.66 3.42
N THR A 10 -6.84 8.62 3.36
CA THR A 10 -7.61 9.11 4.51
C THR A 10 -9.11 9.01 4.24
N PRO A 11 -9.96 9.12 5.28
CA PRO A 11 -11.42 9.14 5.09
C PRO A 11 -11.91 10.27 4.19
N ALA A 12 -11.17 11.38 4.13
CA ALA A 12 -11.47 12.52 3.29
C ALA A 12 -10.94 12.35 1.84
N GLY A 13 -10.14 11.33 1.56
CA GLY A 13 -9.57 11.04 0.24
C GLY A 13 -8.06 10.81 0.24
N PHE A 14 -7.43 10.99 -0.92
CA PHE A 14 -5.97 10.93 -1.04
C PHE A 14 -5.36 12.29 -0.72
N PHE A 15 -4.43 12.32 0.23
CA PHE A 15 -3.66 13.50 0.57
C PHE A 15 -2.20 13.15 0.73
N ASP A 16 -1.36 13.78 -0.07
CA ASP A 16 0.08 13.57 -0.03
C ASP A 16 0.69 14.08 1.28
N ARG A 17 1.69 13.36 1.79
CA ARG A 17 2.34 13.67 3.07
C ARG A 17 3.28 14.85 2.86
N GLY A 18 3.02 15.97 3.55
CA GLY A 18 3.85 17.18 3.43
C GLY A 18 3.41 18.17 2.35
N SER A 19 2.27 17.93 1.67
CA SER A 19 1.73 18.85 0.65
C SER A 19 1.20 20.20 1.22
N GLY A 20 1.40 20.50 2.51
CA GLY A 20 0.71 21.63 3.15
C GLY A 20 -0.82 21.50 3.12
N SER A 21 -1.34 20.30 2.82
CA SER A 21 -2.75 19.95 2.90
C SER A 21 -3.14 20.07 4.38
N GLY A 22 -3.93 21.09 4.70
CA GLY A 22 -4.27 21.50 6.07
C GLY A 22 -5.15 20.52 6.87
N ILE A 23 -4.98 19.22 6.67
CA ILE A 23 -5.62 18.16 7.45
C ILE A 23 -4.72 17.78 8.62
N LEU A 24 -5.32 17.72 9.81
CA LEU A 24 -4.63 17.32 11.03
C LEU A 24 -4.36 15.81 11.01
N GLU A 25 -3.28 15.37 11.65
CA GLU A 25 -2.87 13.96 11.66
C GLU A 25 -3.98 13.04 12.21
N GLY A 26 -4.77 13.54 13.16
CA GLY A 26 -5.95 12.84 13.71
C GLY A 26 -7.11 12.65 12.72
N GLU A 27 -7.22 13.48 11.68
CA GLU A 27 -8.25 13.37 10.63
C GLU A 27 -7.87 12.39 9.52
N ARG A 28 -6.61 11.91 9.53
CA ARG A 28 -6.10 10.90 8.60
C ARG A 28 -6.47 9.48 9.06
N LEU A 29 -6.89 9.36 10.31
CA LEU A 29 -7.33 8.12 10.93
C LEU A 29 -8.85 7.96 10.75
N GLY A 30 -9.27 6.74 10.48
CA GLY A 30 -10.68 6.37 10.44
C GLY A 30 -10.94 5.18 11.35
N ASN A 31 -12.19 5.01 11.79
CA ASN A 31 -12.59 3.89 12.64
C ASN A 31 -13.04 2.66 11.84
N ALA A 32 -13.05 2.73 10.51
CA ALA A 32 -13.33 1.61 9.62
C ALA A 32 -12.33 1.59 8.46
N PHE A 33 -11.82 0.42 8.10
CA PHE A 33 -10.94 0.25 6.95
C PHE A 33 -11.26 -1.05 6.22
N LEU A 34 -10.96 -1.06 4.92
CA LEU A 34 -10.98 -2.24 4.08
C LEU A 34 -9.66 -2.28 3.31
N SER A 35 -8.97 -3.41 3.38
CA SER A 35 -7.79 -3.67 2.57
C SER A 35 -7.92 -5.05 1.95
N MET A 36 -7.79 -5.09 0.63
CA MET A 36 -7.78 -6.29 -0.17
C MET A 36 -6.48 -6.33 -0.94
N THR A 37 -5.83 -7.48 -0.94
CA THR A 37 -4.58 -7.71 -1.64
C THR A 37 -4.69 -9.02 -2.40
N VAL A 38 -4.43 -8.96 -3.70
CA VAL A 38 -4.26 -10.13 -4.55
C VAL A 38 -2.80 -10.17 -4.94
N GLU A 39 -2.12 -11.26 -4.64
CA GLU A 39 -0.71 -11.43 -4.96
C GLU A 39 -0.50 -12.76 -5.67
N TYR A 40 0.32 -12.74 -6.70
CA TYR A 40 0.77 -13.92 -7.41
C TYR A 40 2.29 -13.94 -7.39
N ALA A 41 2.86 -14.87 -6.62
CA ALA A 41 4.29 -15.02 -6.45
C ALA A 41 4.78 -16.30 -7.12
N ILE A 42 5.86 -16.15 -7.89
CA ILE A 42 6.63 -17.24 -8.50
C ILE A 42 7.93 -17.36 -7.74
N ARG A 43 8.15 -18.53 -7.14
CA ARG A 43 9.43 -18.87 -6.51
C ARG A 43 10.41 -19.32 -7.58
N PHE A 44 11.50 -18.57 -7.76
CA PHE A 44 12.58 -18.95 -8.66
C PHE A 44 13.54 -19.93 -7.99
N ASN A 45 13.90 -19.64 -6.73
CA ASN A 45 14.80 -20.44 -5.91
C ASN A 45 14.33 -20.41 -4.45
N ASP A 46 14.95 -21.20 -3.58
CA ASP A 46 14.63 -21.21 -2.14
C ASP A 46 14.80 -19.82 -1.49
N ASN A 47 15.71 -19.01 -2.04
CA ASN A 47 16.00 -17.67 -1.55
C ASN A 47 15.30 -16.55 -2.32
N LEU A 48 14.79 -16.77 -3.54
CA LEU A 48 14.26 -15.69 -4.39
C LEU A 48 12.84 -15.99 -4.87
N SER A 49 11.93 -15.05 -4.61
CA SER A 49 10.57 -15.03 -5.15
C SER A 49 10.31 -13.70 -5.83
N LEU A 50 9.69 -13.72 -7.00
CA LEU A 50 9.17 -12.51 -7.65
C LEU A 50 7.67 -12.67 -7.81
N GLY A 51 6.93 -11.59 -7.70
CA GLY A 51 5.48 -11.62 -7.87
C GLY A 51 4.95 -10.33 -8.42
N PHE A 52 3.68 -10.39 -8.82
CA PHE A 52 2.88 -9.21 -9.04
C PHE A 52 1.79 -9.15 -7.99
N PHE A 53 1.45 -7.94 -7.60
CA PHE A 53 0.39 -7.70 -6.64
C PHE A 53 -0.56 -6.62 -7.12
N TYR A 54 -1.76 -6.69 -6.59
CA TYR A 54 -2.82 -5.73 -6.74
C TYR A 54 -3.43 -5.48 -5.37
N ASP A 55 -3.27 -4.27 -4.87
CA ASP A 55 -3.83 -3.80 -3.61
C ASP A 55 -5.03 -2.89 -3.91
N ALA A 56 -6.12 -3.07 -3.18
CA ALA A 56 -7.28 -2.18 -3.22
C ALA A 56 -7.79 -1.96 -1.80
N GLY A 57 -8.07 -0.73 -1.43
CA GLY A 57 -8.60 -0.47 -0.11
C GLY A 57 -8.97 0.98 0.11
N ASN A 58 -9.55 1.23 1.27
CA ASN A 58 -9.85 2.58 1.73
C ASN A 58 -10.04 2.59 3.25
N VAL A 59 -10.05 3.79 3.82
CA VAL A 59 -10.34 4.05 5.23
C VAL A 59 -11.50 5.05 5.31
N TRP A 60 -12.34 4.92 6.33
CA TRP A 60 -13.54 5.72 6.57
C TRP A 60 -13.63 6.13 8.04
N VAL A 61 -14.27 7.27 8.32
CA VAL A 61 -14.44 7.77 9.69
C VAL A 61 -15.31 6.82 10.52
N SER A 62 -16.36 6.26 9.93
CA SER A 62 -17.28 5.33 10.58
C SER A 62 -17.64 4.15 9.68
N ALA A 63 -18.03 3.01 10.29
CA ALA A 63 -18.51 1.84 9.54
C ALA A 63 -19.83 2.10 8.78
N ALA A 64 -20.60 3.12 9.18
CA ALA A 64 -21.83 3.51 8.51
C ALA A 64 -21.59 4.17 7.14
N GLU A 65 -20.40 4.74 6.92
CA GLU A 65 -19.99 5.38 5.67
C GLU A 65 -19.29 4.41 4.71
N PHE A 66 -19.19 3.13 5.10
CA PHE A 66 -18.56 2.10 4.30
C PHE A 66 -19.16 2.02 2.91
N THR A 67 -18.34 2.30 1.89
CA THR A 67 -18.77 2.28 0.50
C THR A 67 -17.77 1.48 -0.35
N PRO A 68 -18.12 0.28 -0.84
CA PRO A 68 -17.17 -0.58 -1.57
C PRO A 68 -16.81 -0.07 -2.97
N THR A 69 -17.44 1.00 -3.46
CA THR A 69 -17.18 1.56 -4.81
C THR A 69 -16.05 2.58 -4.86
N ARG A 70 -15.61 3.11 -3.71
CA ARG A 70 -14.53 4.11 -3.61
C ARG A 70 -13.32 3.48 -2.94
N LEU A 71 -12.52 2.76 -3.72
CA LEU A 71 -11.29 2.11 -3.28
C LEU A 71 -10.10 2.71 -4.02
N PHE A 72 -9.04 3.00 -3.26
CA PHE A 72 -7.73 3.33 -3.80
C PHE A 72 -7.03 2.06 -4.24
N ARG A 73 -6.57 2.04 -5.48
CA ARG A 73 -6.01 0.85 -6.12
C ARG A 73 -4.54 1.09 -6.44
N GLY A 74 -3.72 0.11 -6.09
CA GLY A 74 -2.32 0.05 -6.44
C GLY A 74 -2.00 -1.29 -7.08
N ALA A 75 -1.11 -1.31 -8.06
CA ALA A 75 -0.59 -2.55 -8.61
C ALA A 75 0.91 -2.45 -8.80
N GLY A 76 1.60 -3.57 -8.70
CA GLY A 76 3.05 -3.55 -8.78
C GLY A 76 3.67 -4.92 -8.89
N VAL A 77 5.00 -4.90 -8.88
CA VAL A 77 5.83 -6.09 -8.85
C VAL A 77 6.65 -6.09 -7.56
N GLY A 78 6.74 -7.24 -6.93
CA GLY A 78 7.48 -7.46 -5.71
C GLY A 78 8.60 -8.48 -5.94
N ALA A 79 9.72 -8.27 -5.28
CA ALA A 79 10.82 -9.22 -5.18
C ALA A 79 11.10 -9.49 -3.70
N GLN A 80 11.15 -10.75 -3.32
CA GLN A 80 11.51 -11.18 -1.98
C GLN A 80 12.76 -12.04 -2.03
N LEU A 81 13.80 -11.59 -1.32
CA LEU A 81 15.08 -12.25 -1.19
C LEU A 81 15.32 -12.65 0.27
N VAL A 82 15.51 -13.95 0.52
CA VAL A 82 15.90 -14.46 1.84
C VAL A 82 17.42 -14.48 1.92
N THR A 83 17.99 -13.52 2.64
CA THR A 83 19.44 -13.43 2.88
C THR A 83 19.82 -14.08 4.22
N PRO A 84 21.11 -14.42 4.46
CA PRO A 84 21.58 -14.88 5.77
C PRO A 84 21.31 -13.89 6.92
N PHE A 85 21.13 -12.61 6.59
CA PHE A 85 20.85 -11.54 7.55
C PHE A 85 19.34 -11.30 7.78
N GLY A 86 18.48 -12.03 7.06
CA GLY A 86 17.03 -11.93 7.14
C GLY A 86 16.34 -11.81 5.78
N PRO A 87 15.01 -11.89 5.75
CA PRO A 87 14.23 -11.68 4.54
C PRO A 87 14.20 -10.19 4.19
N LEU A 88 14.25 -9.92 2.90
CA LEU A 88 14.35 -8.60 2.32
C LEU A 88 13.36 -8.52 1.16
N GLY A 89 12.49 -7.52 1.18
CA GLY A 89 11.42 -7.31 0.22
C GLY A 89 11.58 -5.97 -0.47
N LEU A 90 11.41 -5.97 -1.79
CA LEU A 90 11.38 -4.79 -2.62
C LEU A 90 10.09 -4.81 -3.43
N ASP A 91 9.24 -3.81 -3.26
CA ASP A 91 7.99 -3.68 -4.00
C ASP A 91 8.03 -2.41 -4.84
N TYR A 92 7.80 -2.54 -6.14
CA TYR A 92 7.66 -1.41 -7.05
C TYR A 92 6.22 -1.31 -7.52
N ALA A 93 5.53 -0.29 -7.04
CA ALA A 93 4.09 -0.18 -7.10
C ALA A 93 3.64 1.13 -7.73
N TYR A 94 2.58 1.08 -8.50
CA TYR A 94 1.93 2.22 -9.12
C TYR A 94 0.59 2.50 -8.44
N GLY A 95 0.40 3.71 -7.93
CA GLY A 95 -0.87 4.15 -7.36
C GLY A 95 -1.73 4.83 -8.41
N PHE A 96 -2.83 4.20 -8.82
CA PHE A 96 -3.69 4.68 -9.90
C PHE A 96 -4.53 5.88 -9.48
N ASP A 97 -5.06 5.85 -8.26
CA ASP A 97 -6.04 6.83 -7.77
C ASP A 97 -5.36 7.97 -6.99
N LYS A 98 -4.09 8.29 -7.32
CA LYS A 98 -3.38 9.47 -6.80
C LYS A 98 -3.74 10.71 -7.63
N THR A 99 -3.67 11.89 -7.01
CA THR A 99 -3.79 13.17 -7.74
C THR A 99 -2.74 13.31 -8.85
N ASN A 100 -1.53 12.80 -8.60
CA ASN A 100 -0.50 12.61 -9.61
C ASN A 100 -0.09 11.13 -9.64
N PRO A 101 -0.65 10.33 -10.56
CA PRO A 101 -0.33 8.91 -10.69
C PRO A 101 1.17 8.68 -10.89
N GLY A 102 1.75 7.75 -10.14
CA GLY A 102 3.19 7.57 -10.14
C GLY A 102 3.64 6.29 -9.45
N TRP A 103 4.84 5.87 -9.82
CA TRP A 103 5.52 4.73 -9.24
C TRP A 103 6.15 5.08 -7.89
N GLN A 104 6.06 4.15 -6.96
CA GLN A 104 6.74 4.22 -5.67
C GLN A 104 7.46 2.91 -5.39
N LEU A 105 8.65 3.06 -4.82
CA LEU A 105 9.48 1.95 -4.39
C LEU A 105 9.32 1.80 -2.88
N HIS A 106 8.85 0.65 -2.45
CA HIS A 106 8.74 0.28 -1.04
C HIS A 106 9.79 -0.79 -0.73
N PHE A 107 10.49 -0.60 0.40
CA PHE A 107 11.53 -1.50 0.85
C PHE A 107 11.17 -2.04 2.24
N ARG A 108 11.30 -3.35 2.43
CA ARG A 108 10.97 -4.05 3.67
C ARG A 108 12.16 -4.93 4.08
N MET A 109 12.64 -4.81 5.31
CA MET A 109 13.72 -5.64 5.86
C MET A 109 13.38 -6.05 7.29
N GLY A 110 13.60 -7.33 7.61
CA GLY A 110 13.45 -7.86 8.98
C GLY A 110 12.54 -9.09 9.08
N PRO A 111 12.68 -9.89 10.14
CA PRO A 111 11.81 -11.03 10.38
C PRO A 111 10.40 -10.55 10.78
N GLY A 112 9.38 -10.88 9.97
CA GLY A 112 7.98 -10.71 10.35
C GLY A 112 7.17 -9.67 9.55
N PHE A 113 7.37 -9.60 8.23
CA PHE A 113 6.36 -8.97 7.36
C PHE A 113 5.09 -9.82 7.29
#